data_AF-A0A1C5GUT8-F1
#
_entry.id   AF-A0A1C5GUT8-F1
#
_cell.length_a   1.000
_cell.length_b   1.000
_cell.length_c   1.000
_cell.angle_alpha   90.00
_cell.angle_beta   90.00
_cell.angle_gamma   90.00
#
_symmetry.space_group_name_H-M   'P 1'
#
loop_
_entity.id
_entity.type
_entity.pdbx_description
1 polymer ?
#
loop_
_entity_poly.entity_id
_entity_poly.type
_entity_poly.pdbx_seq_one_letter_code
_entity_poly.pdbx_strand_id
1 'polypeptide(L)' 'MGPVLPTLLLILAGLLVGGTWSLHRQGAPRGAVVITGLLAVLATIGGVLWLLPGEGS' A
#
# COMPACT_ATOMS: atom_id res chain seq x y z
N MET A 1 1.41 -5.94 21.46
CA MET A 1 0.50 -5.20 20.57
C MET A 1 0.03 -6.18 19.50
N GLY A 2 -1.28 -6.39 19.34
CA GLY A 2 -1.81 -7.42 18.43
C GLY A 2 -1.52 -7.14 16.95
N PRO A 3 -1.74 -8.11 16.04
CA PRO A 3 -1.42 -8.02 14.60
C PRO A 3 -2.30 -7.03 13.80
N VAL A 4 -2.91 -6.07 14.49
CA VAL A 4 -3.81 -5.05 13.94
C VAL A 4 -3.07 -4.17 12.94
N LEU A 5 -1.84 -3.75 13.26
CA LEU A 5 -1.10 -2.81 12.42
C LEU A 5 -0.70 -3.37 11.04
N PRO A 6 -0.10 -4.57 10.92
CA PRO A 6 0.18 -5.17 9.62
C PRO A 6 -1.09 -5.46 8.80
N THR A 7 -2.19 -5.82 9.46
CA THR A 7 -3.49 -6.00 8.79
C THR A 7 -3.99 -4.69 8.18
N LEU A 8 -3.89 -3.58 8.91
CA LEU A 8 -4.26 -2.25 8.41
C LEU A 8 -3.37 -1.80 7.23
N LEU A 9 -2.06 -2.09 7.28
CA LEU A 9 -1.13 -1.78 6.18
C LEU A 9 -1.47 -2.55 4.91
N LEU A 10 -1.87 -3.82 5.02
CA LEU A 10 -2.31 -4.63 3.87
C LEU A 10 -3.63 -4.15 3.28
N ILE A 11 -4.59 -3.75 4.11
CA ILE A 11 -5.85 -3.14 3.64
C ILE A 11 -5.54 -1.83 2.91
N LEU A 12 -4.68 -0.99 3.46
CA LEU A 12 -4.22 0.25 2.83
C LEU A 12 -3.50 -0.01 1.51
N ALA A 13 -2.64 -1.04 1.44
CA ALA A 13 -1.96 -1.43 0.22
C ALA A 13 -2.96 -1.81 -0.87
N GLY A 14 -3.94 -2.68 -0.57
CA GLY A 14 -5.01 -3.04 -1.52
C GLY A 14 -5.84 -1.82 -1.96
N LEU A 15 -6.17 -0.92 -1.04
CA LEU A 15 -6.90 0.31 -1.32
C LEU A 15 -6.10 1.25 -2.23
N LEU A 16 -4.79 1.42 -1.98
CA LEU A 16 -3.92 2.26 -2.79
C LEU A 16 -3.70 1.69 -4.19
N VAL A 17 -3.60 0.37 -4.34
CA VAL A 17 -3.54 -0.29 -5.66
C VAL A 17 -4.84 -0.07 -6.43
N GLY A 18 -6.01 -0.28 -5.79
CA GLY A 18 -7.30 -0.03 -6.41
C GLY A 18 -7.54 1.46 -6.76
N GLY A 19 -7.13 2.37 -5.88
CA GLY A 19 -7.19 3.82 -6.09
C GLY A 19 -6.27 4.29 -7.23
N THR A 20 -5.07 3.72 -7.35
CA THR A 20 -4.14 4.01 -8.45
C THR A 20 -4.72 3.57 -9.79
N TRP A 21 -5.31 2.37 -9.87
CA TRP A 21 -5.98 1.89 -11.08
C TRP A 21 -7.19 2.75 -11.46
N SER A 22 -7.96 3.19 -10.46
CA SER A 22 -9.08 4.12 -10.66
C SER A 22 -8.63 5.48 -11.22
N LEU A 23 -7.57 6.06 -10.66
CA LEU A 23 -6.97 7.32 -11.15
C LEU A 23 -6.43 7.17 -12.57
N HIS A 24 -5.74 6.06 -12.85
CA HIS A 24 -5.23 5.76 -14.19
C HIS A 24 -6.37 5.70 -15.21
N ARG A 25 -7.50 5.06 -14.86
CA ARG A 25 -8.66 4.93 -15.75
C ARG A 25 -9.44 6.23 -15.92
N GLN A 26 -9.41 7.12 -14.93
CA GLN A 26 -10.06 8.44 -14.97
C GLN A 26 -9.25 9.47 -15.77
N GLY A 27 -8.08 9.12 -16.31
CA GLY A 27 -7.20 10.07 -17.00
C GLY A 27 -6.63 11.14 -16.07
N ALA A 28 -6.54 10.84 -14.77
CA ALA A 28 -5.98 11.73 -13.76
C ALA A 28 -4.55 12.15 -14.14
N PRO A 29 -4.09 13.33 -13.70
CA PRO A 29 -2.75 13.82 -14.00
C PRO A 29 -1.70 12.77 -13.65
N ARG A 30 -0.80 12.50 -14.59
CA ARG A 30 0.22 11.42 -14.50
C ARG A 30 1.00 11.46 -13.18
N GLY A 31 1.28 12.64 -12.65
CA GLY A 31 1.96 12.81 -11.37
C GLY A 31 1.20 12.20 -10.19
N ALA A 32 -0.13 12.38 -10.13
CA ALA A 32 -0.95 11.80 -9.06
C ALA A 32 -0.95 10.27 -9.13
N VAL A 33 -1.10 9.69 -10.32
CA VAL A 33 -1.05 8.23 -10.53
C VAL A 33 0.29 7.65 -10.09
N VAL A 34 1.41 8.30 -10.46
CA VAL A 34 2.76 7.86 -10.09
C VAL A 34 2.99 7.92 -8.58
N ILE A 35 2.60 9.02 -7.92
CA ILE A 35 2.77 9.17 -6.47
C ILE A 35 1.92 8.15 -5.72
N THR A 36 0.64 7.98 -6.08
CA THR A 36 -0.25 6.99 -5.42
C THR A 36 0.24 5.57 -5.64
N GLY A 37 0.75 5.25 -6.84
CA GLY A 37 1.36 3.95 -7.13
C GLY A 37 2.62 3.71 -6.30
N LEU A 38 3.49 4.71 -6.15
CA LEU A 38 4.69 4.60 -5.31
C LEU A 38 4.33 4.31 -3.83
N LEU A 39 3.34 5.02 -3.31
CA LEU A 39 2.84 4.82 -1.95
C LEU A 39 2.24 3.41 -1.77
N ALA A 40 1.52 2.91 -2.77
CA ALA A 40 0.98 1.55 -2.77
C ALA A 40 2.09 0.50 -2.65
N VAL A 41 3.18 0.67 -3.41
CA VAL A 41 4.34 -0.24 -3.38
C VAL A 41 5.01 -0.20 -2.00
N LEU A 42 5.28 0.99 -1.45
CA LEU A 42 5.91 1.14 -0.13
C LEU A 42 5.05 0.53 0.99
N ALA A 43 3.72 0.73 0.96
CA ALA A 43 2.80 0.14 1.91
C ALA A 43 2.78 -1.39 1.82
N THR A 44 2.83 -1.93 0.60
CA THR A 44 2.89 -3.39 0.37
C THR A 44 4.19 -3.97 0.94
N ILE A 45 5.34 -3.35 0.65
CA ILE A 45 6.65 -3.79 1.15
C ILE A 45 6.70 -3.72 2.68
N GLY A 46 6.31 -2.58 3.27
CA GLY A 46 6.31 -2.42 4.73
C GLY A 46 5.36 -3.39 5.44
N GLY A 47 4.17 -3.63 4.87
CA GLY A 47 3.21 -4.61 5.40
C GLY A 47 3.72 -6.05 5.31
N VAL A 48 4.35 -6.43 4.19
CA VAL A 48 4.91 -7.77 4.00
C VAL A 48 6.13 -8.01 4.88
N LEU A 49 7.06 -7.05 4.96
CA LEU A 49 8.25 -7.17 5.82
C LEU A 49 7.88 -7.33 7.29
N TRP A 50 6.88 -6.59 7.77
CA TRP A 50 6.42 -6.72 9.15
C TRP A 50 5.72 -8.05 9.45
N LEU A 51 5.15 -8.71 8.43
CA LEU A 51 4.58 -10.05 8.58
C LEU A 51 5.62 -11.17 8.52
N LEU A 52 6.88 -10.88 8.15
CA LEU A 52 7.94 -11.88 8.16
C LEU A 52 8.27 -12.25 9.62
N PRO A 53 8.25 -13.55 9.99
CA PRO A 53 8.64 -13.99 11.32
C PRO A 53 10.15 -13.76 11.51
N GLY A 54 10.50 -12.63 12.14
CA GLY A 54 11.90 -12.24 12.39
C GLY A 54 12.10 -10.79 12.83
N GLU A 55 11.14 -9.89 12.55
CA GLU A 55 11.33 -8.44 12.71
C GLU A 55 10.23 -7.77 13.56
N GLY A 56 9.54 -8.54 14.40
CA GLY A 56 8.65 -8.01 15.43
C GLY A 56 9.40 -7.85 16.75
N SER A 57 10.05 -6.69 16.94
CA SER A 57 10.56 -6.24 18.24
C SER A 57 9.44 -6.12 19.28
#